data_AF-A0A7Y3NQD2-F1
#
_entry.id   AF-A0A7Y3NQD2-F1
#
_cell.length_a   1.000
_cell.length_b   1.000
_cell.length_c   1.000
_cell.angle_alpha   90.00
_cell.angle_beta   90.00
_cell.angle_gamma   90.00
#
_symmetry.space_group_name_H-M   'P 1'
#
loop_
_entity.id
_entity.type
_entity.pdbx_description
1 polymer ?
#
loop_
_entity_poly.entity_id
_entity_poly.type
_entity_poly.pdbx_seq_one_letter_code
_entity_poly.pdbx_strand_id
1 'polypeptide(L)'
;MRKKQPRGFYHFLVTLPDRLYPFKTEVQGQWVRGIRSYNTTFARYQRKYGSGHYGFKLNAYRQLFHLAGSILFLIFAAYLSQFFFGGSDALPAFLFIAVLFISFQEFYLHRRMYQQLWRKGVIDWLTWCVPMGVYFWVYLH
;
A
#
# COMPACT_ATOMS: atom_id res chain seq x y z
N MET A 1 -8.46 16.91 -18.94
CA MET A 1 -9.07 15.60 -19.25
C MET A 1 -9.30 14.81 -17.95
N ARG A 2 -10.56 14.56 -17.55
CA ARG A 2 -10.87 13.61 -16.46
C ARG A 2 -10.56 12.19 -16.98
N LYS A 3 -9.46 11.57 -16.54
CA LYS A 3 -9.23 10.15 -16.81
C LYS A 3 -10.42 9.36 -16.24
N LYS A 4 -11.11 8.58 -17.08
CA LYS A 4 -12.15 7.65 -16.61
C LYS A 4 -11.52 6.78 -15.53
N GLN A 5 -12.04 6.85 -14.31
CA GLN A 5 -11.58 5.94 -13.26
C GLN A 5 -12.01 4.52 -13.66
N PRO A 6 -11.10 3.53 -13.59
CA PRO A 6 -11.44 2.15 -13.88
C PRO A 6 -12.59 1.72 -12.95
N ARG A 7 -13.65 1.15 -13.53
CA ARG A 7 -14.79 0.61 -12.78
C ARG A 7 -14.56 -0.90 -12.65
N GLY A 8 -14.67 -1.44 -11.43
CA GLY A 8 -14.54 -2.89 -11.19
C GLY A 8 -13.97 -3.25 -9.82
N PHE A 9 -13.88 -4.56 -9.57
CA PHE A 9 -13.39 -5.14 -8.32
C PHE A 9 -11.95 -4.74 -7.99
N TYR A 10 -11.06 -4.71 -8.99
CA TYR A 10 -9.69 -4.23 -8.83
C TYR A 10 -9.63 -2.80 -8.28
N HIS A 11 -10.41 -1.87 -8.86
CA HIS A 11 -10.46 -0.48 -8.36
C HIS A 11 -11.05 -0.40 -6.96
N PHE A 12 -12.03 -1.25 -6.65
CA PHE A 12 -12.56 -1.37 -5.29
C PHE A 12 -11.47 -1.75 -4.29
N LEU A 13 -10.68 -2.78 -4.58
CA LEU A 13 -9.59 -3.23 -3.71
C LEU A 13 -8.50 -2.17 -3.55
N VAL A 14 -8.04 -1.57 -4.65
CA VAL A 14 -6.97 -0.57 -4.62
C VAL A 14 -7.41 0.71 -3.90
N THR A 15 -8.70 1.04 -3.91
CA THR A 15 -9.24 2.22 -3.20
C THR A 15 -9.80 1.91 -1.81
N LEU A 16 -9.68 0.67 -1.33
CA LEU A 16 -10.16 0.28 -0.02
C LEU A 16 -9.54 1.14 1.12
N PRO A 17 -8.22 1.42 1.13
CA PRO A 17 -7.63 2.29 2.15
C PRO A 17 -8.26 3.69 2.11
N ASP A 18 -8.44 4.27 0.93
CA ASP A 18 -9.01 5.61 0.79
C ASP A 18 -10.46 5.67 1.33
N ARG A 19 -11.22 4.58 1.19
CA ARG A 19 -12.60 4.45 1.68
C ARG A 19 -12.67 4.29 3.19
N LEU A 20 -11.72 3.56 3.77
CA LEU A 20 -11.63 3.30 5.21
C LEU A 20 -10.93 4.42 5.98
N TYR A 21 -10.67 5.56 5.34
CA TYR A 21 -9.96 6.68 5.96
C TYR A 21 -10.72 7.22 7.19
N PRO A 22 -10.15 7.12 8.41
CA PRO A 22 -10.91 7.33 9.64
C PRO A 22 -11.01 8.80 10.04
N PHE A 23 -10.19 9.66 9.44
CA PHE A 23 -10.09 11.04 9.88
C PHE A 23 -11.10 11.95 9.18
N LYS A 24 -11.67 12.89 9.93
CA LYS A 24 -12.51 13.95 9.39
C LYS A 24 -11.69 15.14 8.88
N THR A 25 -12.21 15.83 7.87
CA THR A 25 -11.64 17.08 7.31
C THR A 25 -12.77 18.06 7.07
N GLU A 26 -12.55 19.33 7.33
CA GLU A 26 -13.52 20.39 7.03
C GLU A 26 -13.42 20.83 5.55
N VAL A 27 -14.57 20.89 4.88
CA VAL A 27 -14.74 21.29 3.50
C VAL A 27 -15.94 22.23 3.43
N GLN A 28 -15.72 23.50 3.10
CA GLN A 28 -16.79 24.51 2.97
C GLN A 28 -17.68 24.58 4.23
N GLY A 29 -17.08 24.61 5.42
CA GLY A 29 -17.82 24.67 6.69
C GLY A 29 -18.44 23.34 7.15
N GLN A 30 -18.30 22.26 6.39
CA GLN A 30 -18.84 20.94 6.73
C GLN A 30 -17.74 19.92 7.02
N TRP A 31 -17.90 19.16 8.11
CA TRP A 31 -17.02 18.04 8.44
C TRP A 31 -17.38 16.80 7.61
N VAL A 32 -16.46 16.33 6.77
CA VAL A 32 -16.64 15.13 5.94
C VAL A 32 -15.71 14.00 6.39
N ARG A 33 -16.06 12.74 6.07
CA ARG A 33 -15.31 11.50 6.42
C ARG A 33 -15.03 10.63 5.19
N GLY A 34 -14.28 9.55 5.40
CA GLY A 34 -13.97 8.53 4.38
C GLY A 34 -13.25 9.12 3.17
N ILE A 35 -13.58 8.60 1.97
CA ILE A 35 -12.92 8.97 0.71
C ILE A 35 -12.97 10.47 0.41
N ARG A 36 -14.05 11.17 0.80
CA ARG A 36 -14.17 12.63 0.59
C ARG A 36 -13.17 13.40 1.46
N SER A 37 -13.00 12.99 2.71
CA SER A 37 -12.00 13.56 3.63
C SER A 37 -10.58 13.27 3.17
N TYR A 38 -10.33 12.04 2.73
CA TYR A 38 -9.04 11.61 2.18
C TYR A 38 -8.64 12.44 0.97
N ASN A 39 -9.50 12.49 -0.06
CA ASN A 39 -9.24 13.23 -1.29
C ASN A 39 -9.02 14.72 -1.04
N THR A 40 -9.78 15.30 -0.10
CA THR A 40 -9.62 16.71 0.23
C THR A 40 -8.31 16.99 0.96
N THR A 41 -7.93 16.11 1.90
CA THR A 41 -6.64 16.18 2.60
C THR A 41 -5.49 16.04 1.60
N PHE A 42 -5.59 15.08 0.69
CA PHE A 42 -4.59 14.82 -0.34
C PHE A 42 -4.43 16.02 -1.28
N ALA A 43 -5.53 16.56 -1.80
CA ALA A 43 -5.51 17.75 -2.66
C ALA A 43 -4.92 18.97 -1.93
N ARG A 44 -5.19 19.12 -0.63
CA ARG A 44 -4.58 20.18 0.19
C ARG A 44 -3.05 20.03 0.26
N TYR A 45 -2.54 18.83 0.47
CA TYR A 45 -1.09 18.58 0.49
C TYR A 45 -0.45 18.75 -0.87
N GLN A 46 -1.08 18.29 -1.95
CA GLN A 46 -0.58 18.51 -3.30
C GLN A 46 -0.49 20.00 -3.66
N ARG A 47 -1.48 20.81 -3.27
CA ARG A 47 -1.43 22.26 -3.47
C ARG A 47 -0.32 22.94 -2.67
N LYS A 48 -0.04 22.45 -1.45
CA LYS A 48 0.94 23.07 -0.55
C LYS A 48 2.38 22.67 -0.87
N TYR A 49 2.61 21.40 -1.21
CA TYR A 49 3.96 20.82 -1.32
C TYR A 49 4.29 20.30 -2.72
N GLY A 50 3.35 20.33 -3.66
CA GLY A 50 3.52 19.84 -5.02
C GLY A 50 3.08 18.38 -5.20
N SER A 51 3.17 17.90 -6.44
CA SER A 51 2.75 16.53 -6.78
C SER A 51 3.54 15.46 -6.02
N GLY A 52 2.93 14.30 -5.82
CA GLY A 52 3.52 13.17 -5.08
C GLY A 52 3.56 13.33 -3.55
N HIS A 53 3.16 14.49 -3.00
CA HIS A 53 3.16 14.73 -1.55
C HIS A 53 1.83 14.37 -0.90
N TYR A 54 1.87 13.44 0.06
CA TYR A 54 0.71 12.95 0.82
C TYR A 54 0.59 13.59 2.22
N GLY A 55 1.61 14.33 2.68
CA GLY A 55 1.69 14.81 4.06
C GLY A 55 1.83 13.66 5.07
N PHE A 56 2.26 13.98 6.30
CA PHE A 56 2.54 12.96 7.31
C PHE A 56 1.32 12.08 7.64
N LYS A 57 0.15 12.70 7.81
CA LYS A 57 -1.07 12.00 8.23
C LYS A 57 -1.53 10.94 7.24
N LEU A 58 -1.58 11.25 5.94
CA LEU A 58 -1.97 10.26 4.92
C LEU A 58 -0.87 9.23 4.73
N ASN A 59 0.40 9.63 4.80
CA ASN A 59 1.51 8.68 4.69
C ASN A 59 1.46 7.64 5.82
N ALA A 60 1.37 8.07 7.08
CA ALA A 60 1.28 7.17 8.22
C ALA A 60 0.08 6.22 8.12
N TYR A 61 -1.09 6.75 7.75
CA TYR A 61 -2.28 5.95 7.51
C TYR A 61 -2.09 4.89 6.42
N ARG A 62 -1.48 5.26 5.29
CA ARG A 62 -1.21 4.31 4.20
C ARG A 62 -0.16 3.26 4.59
N GLN A 63 0.86 3.62 5.38
CA GLN A 63 1.81 2.63 5.87
C GLN A 63 1.17 1.58 6.76
N LEU A 64 0.16 1.95 7.54
CA LEU A 64 -0.61 0.96 8.32
C LEU A 64 -1.26 -0.08 7.42
N PHE A 65 -1.80 0.32 6.26
CA PHE A 65 -2.37 -0.61 5.29
C PHE A 65 -1.31 -1.47 4.59
N HIS A 66 -0.13 -0.93 4.28
CA HIS A 66 0.97 -1.74 3.75
C HIS A 66 1.46 -2.77 4.77
N LEU A 67 1.60 -2.39 6.03
CA LEU A 67 1.99 -3.29 7.10
C LEU A 67 0.94 -4.39 7.31
N ALA A 68 -0.33 -4.03 7.44
CA ALA A 68 -1.41 -5.01 7.55
C ALA A 68 -1.45 -5.93 6.31
N GLY A 69 -1.28 -5.36 5.12
CA GLY A 69 -1.18 -6.10 3.86
C GLY A 69 -0.02 -7.09 3.84
N SER A 70 1.17 -6.70 4.32
CA SER A 70 2.33 -7.59 4.38
C SER A 70 2.14 -8.78 5.33
N ILE A 71 1.48 -8.55 6.47
CA ILE A 71 1.17 -9.62 7.44
C ILE A 71 0.16 -10.59 6.83
N LEU A 72 -0.91 -10.08 6.24
CA LEU A 72 -1.91 -10.90 5.56
C LEU A 72 -1.30 -11.68 4.39
N PHE A 73 -0.41 -11.06 3.62
CA PHE A 73 0.30 -11.70 2.54
C PHE A 73 1.17 -12.86 3.05
N LEU A 74 1.93 -12.67 4.14
CA LEU A 74 2.75 -13.72 4.74
C LEU A 74 1.91 -14.92 5.19
N ILE A 75 0.80 -14.66 5.90
CA ILE A 75 -0.13 -15.72 6.35
C ILE A 75 -0.66 -16.50 5.14
N PHE A 76 -1.09 -15.79 4.10
CA PHE A 76 -1.63 -16.42 2.90
C PHE A 76 -0.58 -17.20 2.12
N ALA A 77 0.64 -16.65 1.96
CA ALA A 77 1.75 -17.33 1.29
C ALA A 77 2.15 -18.61 2.03
N ALA A 78 2.23 -18.58 3.37
CA ALA A 78 2.50 -19.75 4.18
C ALA A 78 1.40 -20.81 4.05
N TYR A 79 0.13 -20.38 4.10
CA TYR A 79 -1.01 -21.27 3.90
C TYR A 79 -0.99 -21.94 2.51
N LEU A 80 -0.75 -21.17 1.44
CA LEU A 80 -0.67 -21.71 0.08
C LEU A 80 0.51 -22.65 -0.11
N SER A 81 1.68 -22.32 0.48
CA SER A 81 2.85 -23.21 0.46
C SER A 81 2.49 -24.57 1.06
N GLN A 82 1.89 -24.57 2.25
CA GLN A 82 1.50 -25.81 2.92
C GLN A 82 0.41 -26.57 2.13
N PHE A 83 -0.59 -25.87 1.62
CA PHE A 83 -1.73 -26.47 0.94
C PHE A 83 -1.36 -27.11 -0.40
N PHE A 84 -0.52 -26.44 -1.21
CA PHE A 84 -0.18 -26.91 -2.56
C PHE A 84 1.10 -27.76 -2.62
N PHE A 85 2.07 -27.52 -1.74
CA PHE A 85 3.40 -28.16 -1.81
C PHE A 85 3.68 -29.09 -0.63
N GLY A 86 2.74 -29.22 0.31
CA GLY A 86 2.86 -30.12 1.47
C GLY A 86 3.92 -29.72 2.48
N GLY A 87 4.57 -28.56 2.31
CA GLY A 87 5.65 -28.09 3.16
C GLY A 87 5.95 -26.60 3.00
N SER A 88 6.88 -26.12 3.83
CA SER A 88 7.29 -24.70 3.86
C SER A 88 8.44 -24.38 2.90
N ASP A 89 8.97 -25.38 2.18
CA ASP A 89 10.10 -25.23 1.27
C ASP A 89 9.81 -24.33 0.05
N ALA A 90 8.52 -24.19 -0.33
CA ALA A 90 8.09 -23.32 -1.42
C ALA A 90 7.90 -21.85 -0.98
N LEU A 91 7.80 -21.60 0.33
CA LEU A 91 7.58 -20.26 0.87
C LEU A 91 8.69 -19.27 0.48
N PRO A 92 10.00 -19.61 0.55
CA PRO A 92 11.06 -18.72 0.09
C PRO A 92 10.88 -18.23 -1.35
N ALA A 93 10.46 -19.12 -2.26
CA ALA A 93 10.22 -18.77 -3.66
C ALA A 93 9.05 -17.78 -3.79
N PHE A 94 7.95 -17.99 -3.06
CA PHE A 94 6.82 -17.04 -3.07
C PHE A 94 7.20 -15.66 -2.54
N LEU A 95 7.96 -15.60 -1.45
CA LEU A 95 8.40 -14.33 -0.89
C LEU A 95 9.40 -13.61 -1.81
N PHE A 96 10.30 -14.35 -2.48
CA PHE A 96 11.19 -13.77 -3.47
C PHE A 96 10.43 -13.13 -4.64
N ILE A 97 9.46 -13.86 -5.22
CA ILE A 97 8.60 -13.33 -6.28
C ILE A 97 7.82 -12.10 -5.80
N ALA A 98 7.33 -12.12 -4.56
CA ALA A 98 6.63 -10.98 -3.95
C ALA A 98 7.51 -9.74 -3.88
N VAL A 99 8.76 -9.87 -3.42
CA VAL A 99 9.71 -8.75 -3.34
C VAL A 99 9.99 -8.17 -4.73
N LEU A 100 10.16 -9.01 -5.76
CA LEU A 100 10.33 -8.53 -7.13
C LEU A 100 9.10 -7.76 -7.61
N PHE A 101 7.90 -8.29 -7.36
CA PHE A 101 6.65 -7.65 -7.75
C PHE A 101 6.43 -6.31 -7.01
N ILE A 102 6.66 -6.27 -5.70
CA ILE A 102 6.57 -5.05 -4.89
C ILE A 102 7.59 -4.00 -5.38
N SER A 103 8.81 -4.43 -5.72
CA SER A 103 9.83 -3.53 -6.27
C SER A 103 9.38 -2.92 -7.59
N PHE A 104 8.83 -3.73 -8.49
CA PHE A 104 8.25 -3.24 -9.74
C PHE A 104 7.07 -2.30 -9.51
N GLN A 105 6.17 -2.64 -8.58
CA GLN A 105 5.02 -1.80 -8.21
C GLN A 105 5.49 -0.43 -7.71
N GLU A 106 6.36 -0.39 -6.71
CA GLU A 106 6.73 0.86 -6.03
C GLU A 106 7.63 1.77 -6.87
N PHE A 107 8.59 1.19 -7.60
CA PHE A 107 9.60 1.98 -8.30
C PHE A 107 9.27 2.24 -9.77
N TYR A 108 8.40 1.44 -10.40
CA TYR A 108 8.00 1.65 -11.79
C TYR A 108 6.52 2.07 -11.91
N LEU A 109 5.59 1.23 -11.48
CA LEU A 109 4.16 1.48 -11.70
C LEU A 109 3.66 2.71 -10.93
N HIS A 110 3.95 2.81 -9.64
CA HIS A 110 3.48 3.92 -8.80
C HIS A 110 4.08 5.26 -9.21
N ARG A 111 5.35 5.28 -9.65
CA ARG A 111 5.96 6.49 -10.23
C ARG A 111 5.24 6.92 -11.50
N ARG A 112 4.98 5.98 -12.42
CA ARG A 112 4.34 6.27 -13.71
C ARG A 112 2.86 6.67 -13.57
N MET A 113 2.13 6.04 -12.67
CA MET A 113 0.67 6.23 -12.55
C MET A 113 0.28 7.34 -11.57
N TYR A 114 0.99 7.47 -10.45
CA TYR A 114 0.61 8.35 -9.34
C TYR A 114 1.61 9.48 -9.06
N GLN A 115 2.65 9.63 -9.89
CA GLN A 115 3.73 10.60 -9.68
C GLN A 115 4.34 10.47 -8.27
N GLN A 116 4.40 9.24 -7.76
CA GLN A 116 4.94 8.95 -6.45
C GLN A 116 6.41 9.39 -6.35
N LEU A 117 6.76 10.05 -5.25
CA LEU A 117 8.14 10.42 -4.95
C LEU A 117 8.97 9.17 -4.64
N TRP A 118 10.24 9.18 -5.05
CA TRP A 118 11.13 8.04 -4.83
C TRP A 118 11.29 7.71 -3.35
N ARG A 119 11.45 8.72 -2.48
CA ARG A 119 11.49 8.55 -1.01
C ARG A 119 10.24 7.85 -0.47
N LYS A 120 9.05 8.16 -1.01
CA LYS A 120 7.82 7.48 -0.61
C LYS A 120 7.85 6.02 -1.04
N GLY A 121 8.31 5.72 -2.26
CA GLY A 121 8.49 4.35 -2.74
C GLY A 121 9.43 3.53 -1.86
N VAL A 122 10.53 4.11 -1.38
CA VAL A 122 11.44 3.43 -0.44
C VAL A 122 10.72 3.08 0.88
N ILE A 123 9.94 4.00 1.43
CA ILE A 123 9.22 3.76 2.69
C ILE A 123 8.14 2.70 2.51
N ASP A 124 7.37 2.77 1.41
CA ASP A 124 6.37 1.76 1.08
C ASP A 124 7.03 0.38 0.92
N TRP A 125 8.14 0.30 0.16
CA TRP A 125 8.93 -0.91 -0.03
C TRP A 125 9.43 -1.51 1.29
N LEU A 126 10.03 -0.69 2.16
CA LEU A 126 10.49 -1.16 3.47
C LEU A 126 9.33 -1.67 4.33
N THR A 127 8.19 -0.98 4.31
CA THR A 127 7.02 -1.39 5.11
C THR A 127 6.47 -2.74 4.65
N TRP A 128 6.58 -3.06 3.36
CA TRP A 128 6.25 -4.39 2.84
C TRP A 128 7.32 -5.45 3.14
N CYS A 129 8.60 -5.14 2.88
CA CYS A 129 9.67 -6.13 2.86
C CYS A 129 10.27 -6.43 4.24
N VAL A 130 10.26 -5.47 5.17
CA VAL A 130 10.82 -5.69 6.53
C VAL A 130 10.10 -6.83 7.27
N PRO A 131 8.75 -6.89 7.31
CA PRO A 131 8.05 -8.02 7.92
C PRO A 131 8.43 -9.38 7.30
N MET A 132 8.66 -9.41 5.98
CA MET A 132 9.11 -10.63 5.30
C MET A 132 10.53 -11.02 5.71
N GLY A 133 11.44 -10.04 5.78
CA GLY A 133 12.82 -10.27 6.24
C GLY A 133 12.88 -10.74 7.70
N VAL A 134 12.07 -10.16 8.58
CA VAL A 134 11.94 -10.60 9.98
C VAL A 134 11.41 -12.03 10.05
N TYR A 135 10.38 -12.35 9.26
CA TYR A 135 9.85 -13.71 9.19
C TYR A 135 10.92 -14.72 8.74
N PHE A 136 11.68 -14.42 7.69
CA PHE A 136 12.79 -15.27 7.24
C PHE A 136 13.85 -15.47 8.32
N TRP A 137 14.24 -14.38 9.00
CA TRP A 137 15.22 -14.45 10.06
C TRP A 137 14.79 -15.40 11.18
N VAL A 138 13.54 -15.26 11.64
CA VAL A 138 12.93 -16.08 12.71
C VAL A 138 12.66 -17.52 12.25
N TYR A 139 12.41 -17.74 10.96
CA TYR A 139 12.16 -19.09 10.45
C TYR A 139 13.46 -19.90 10.27
N LEU A 140 14.57 -19.24 9.96
CA LEU A 140 15.87 -19.88 9.71
C LEU A 140 16.73 -20.09 10.97
N HIS A 141 16.40 -19.43 12.09
CA HIS A 141 17.14 -19.49 13.36
C HIS A 141 16.20 -19.84 14.50
#